data_AF-A0A7H9B6Q1-F1
#
_entry.id   AF-A0A7H9B6Q1-F1
#
_cell.length_a   1.000
_cell.length_b   1.000
_cell.length_c   1.000
_cell.angle_alpha   90.00
_cell.angle_beta   90.00
_cell.angle_gamma   90.00
#
_symmetry.space_group_name_H-M   'P 1'
#
loop_
_entity.id
_entity.type
_entity.pdbx_description
1 polymer ?
#
loop_
_entity_poly.entity_id
_entity_poly.type
_entity_poly.pdbx_seq_one_letter_code
_entity_poly.pdbx_strand_id
1 'polypeptide(L)'
;MSDTIQPQMQPQQQQKKKFEGPKREAILNLAKYKDSKVCVKLMGGRMVTGVLKGYDQIMNLVLDETMENLRDPEDPSVILKDKTRNLGLIVIRGTVLLSLRPCEGSEMIYIQESE
;
A
#
# COMPACT_ATOMS: atom_id res chain seq x y z
N MET A 1 28.82 71.97 22.66
CA MET A 1 28.22 71.26 21.51
C MET A 1 28.95 69.92 21.45
N SER A 2 28.36 68.92 22.07
CA SER A 2 28.96 67.61 22.34
C SER A 2 28.04 66.58 21.70
N ASP A 3 28.42 66.09 20.53
CA ASP A 3 27.66 65.06 19.82
C ASP A 3 28.09 63.69 20.32
N THR A 4 27.28 63.13 21.22
CA THR A 4 27.35 61.74 21.69
C THR A 4 26.87 60.82 20.58
N ILE A 5 27.79 60.10 19.94
CA ILE A 5 27.46 59.06 18.95
C ILE A 5 27.00 57.80 19.71
N GLN A 6 25.72 57.44 19.57
CA GLN A 6 25.15 56.19 20.06
C GLN A 6 25.51 55.02 19.11
N PRO A 7 26.00 53.87 19.61
CA PRO A 7 26.18 52.70 18.76
C PRO A 7 24.82 52.01 18.48
N GLN A 8 24.46 51.91 17.20
CA GLN A 8 23.32 51.11 16.74
C GLN A 8 23.59 49.62 16.94
N MET A 9 22.82 48.97 17.81
CA MET A 9 22.76 47.51 17.90
C MET A 9 21.99 46.94 16.70
N GLN A 10 22.65 46.12 15.89
CA GLN A 10 21.99 45.33 14.85
C GLN A 10 21.17 44.20 15.49
N PRO A 11 19.90 43.98 15.09
CA PRO A 11 19.14 42.84 15.56
C PRO A 11 19.72 41.54 14.95
N GLN A 12 20.29 40.69 15.81
CA GLN A 12 20.67 39.32 15.45
C GLN A 12 19.41 38.57 14.99
N GLN A 13 19.34 38.24 13.70
CA GLN A 13 18.36 37.30 13.17
C GLN A 13 18.63 35.92 13.76
N GLN A 14 17.91 35.57 14.83
CA GLN A 14 17.84 34.20 15.32
C GLN A 14 17.21 33.31 14.24
N GLN A 15 18.06 32.49 13.60
CA GLN A 15 17.62 31.39 12.75
C GLN A 15 16.75 30.45 13.60
N LYS A 16 15.42 30.54 13.42
CA LYS A 16 14.48 29.53 13.93
C LYS A 16 14.88 28.19 13.29
N LYS A 17 15.55 27.32 14.06
CA LYS A 17 15.72 25.90 13.70
C LYS A 17 14.32 25.34 13.48
N LYS A 18 13.97 25.03 12.23
CA LYS A 18 12.77 24.29 11.90
C LYS A 18 12.88 22.94 12.60
N PHE A 19 11.97 22.69 13.53
CA PHE A 19 11.85 21.40 14.19
C PHE A 19 11.30 20.43 13.13
N GLU A 20 12.19 19.70 12.45
CA GLU A 20 11.76 18.60 11.60
C GLU A 20 11.21 17.51 12.52
N GLY A 21 9.89 17.35 12.50
CA GLY A 21 9.24 16.25 13.20
C GLY A 21 9.80 14.90 12.72
N PRO A 22 9.68 13.84 13.55
CA PRO A 22 10.21 12.53 13.21
C PRO A 22 9.70 12.08 11.83
N LYS A 23 10.62 11.60 10.98
CA LYS A 23 10.30 11.06 9.66
C LYS A 23 9.30 9.92 9.85
N ARG A 24 8.13 10.00 9.20
CA ARG A 24 7.15 8.92 9.18
C ARG A 24 7.65 7.84 8.23
N GLU A 25 8.29 6.82 8.78
CA GLU A 25 8.69 5.64 8.03
C GLU A 25 7.47 4.77 7.71
N ALA A 26 7.53 4.05 6.59
CA ALA A 26 6.48 3.11 6.21
C ALA A 26 6.46 1.94 7.20
N ILE A 27 5.28 1.60 7.73
CA ILE A 27 5.10 0.49 8.69
C ILE A 27 5.34 -0.88 8.06
N LEU A 28 5.32 -0.98 6.73
CA LEU A 28 5.46 -2.21 5.98
C LEU A 28 6.65 -2.12 5.04
N ASN A 29 7.54 -3.12 5.11
CA ASN A 29 8.63 -3.26 4.17
C ASN A 29 8.27 -4.28 3.07
N LEU A 30 7.82 -3.77 1.92
CA LEU A 30 7.45 -4.58 0.75
C LEU A 30 8.64 -5.25 0.06
N ALA A 31 9.88 -4.82 0.32
CA ALA A 31 11.07 -5.45 -0.26
C ALA A 31 11.17 -6.93 0.15
N LYS A 32 10.66 -7.28 1.34
CA LYS A 32 10.62 -8.65 1.85
C LYS A 32 9.73 -9.59 1.04
N TYR A 33 8.76 -9.04 0.31
CA TYR A 33 7.79 -9.80 -0.48
C TYR A 33 8.06 -9.69 -1.99
N LYS A 34 9.19 -9.10 -2.38
CA LYS A 34 9.59 -9.04 -3.79
C LYS A 34 9.71 -10.46 -4.34
N ASP A 35 9.20 -10.66 -5.55
CA ASP A 35 9.15 -11.94 -6.24
C ASP A 35 8.39 -13.05 -5.49
N SER A 36 7.62 -12.68 -4.46
CA SER A 36 6.75 -13.59 -3.72
C SER A 36 5.30 -13.47 -4.19
N LYS A 37 4.55 -14.57 -4.08
CA LYS A 37 3.12 -14.59 -4.38
C LYS A 37 2.33 -13.93 -3.25
N VAL A 38 1.55 -12.92 -3.59
CA VAL A 38 0.74 -12.14 -2.67
C VAL A 38 -0.73 -12.18 -3.05
N CYS A 39 -1.59 -12.20 -2.03
CA CYS A 39 -3.03 -12.08 -2.15
C CYS A 39 -3.43 -10.65 -1.80
N VAL A 40 -4.20 -10.02 -2.69
CA VAL A 40 -4.64 -8.64 -2.58
C VAL A 40 -6.16 -8.57 -2.62
N LYS A 41 -6.75 -7.89 -1.63
CA LYS A 41 -8.16 -7.51 -1.63
C LYS A 41 -8.29 -6.04 -2.02
N LEU A 42 -9.16 -5.79 -2.99
CA LEU A 42 -9.44 -4.45 -3.50
C LEU A 42 -10.81 -3.98 -3.04
N MET A 43 -11.01 -2.65 -3.09
CA MET A 43 -12.34 -2.06 -2.95
C MET A 43 -13.32 -2.70 -3.95
N GLY A 44 -14.58 -2.81 -3.53
CA GLY A 44 -15.59 -3.50 -4.30
C GLY A 44 -15.48 -5.03 -4.26
N GLY A 45 -14.71 -5.60 -3.31
CA GLY A 45 -14.70 -7.03 -3.00
C GLY A 45 -13.87 -7.90 -3.94
N ARG A 46 -13.19 -7.31 -4.93
CA ARG A 46 -12.34 -8.07 -5.87
C ARG A 46 -11.12 -8.62 -5.13
N MET A 47 -10.76 -9.85 -5.45
CA MET A 47 -9.59 -10.52 -4.89
C MET A 47 -8.69 -10.99 -6.01
N VAL A 48 -7.41 -10.66 -5.93
CA VAL A 48 -6.41 -11.05 -6.93
C VAL A 48 -5.20 -11.65 -6.23
N THR A 49 -4.56 -12.59 -6.91
CA THR A 49 -3.32 -13.21 -6.46
C THR A 49 -2.30 -13.10 -7.57
N GLY A 50 -1.09 -12.63 -7.28
CA GLY A 50 -0.02 -12.47 -8.26
C GLY A 50 1.36 -12.37 -7.60
N VAL A 51 2.41 -12.34 -8.42
CA VAL A 51 3.80 -12.23 -7.97
C VAL A 51 4.18 -10.75 -7.89
N LEU A 52 4.61 -10.27 -6.72
CA LEU A 52 4.98 -8.87 -6.54
C LEU A 52 6.31 -8.54 -7.24
N LYS A 53 6.27 -7.76 -8.32
CA LYS A 53 7.47 -7.35 -9.07
C LYS A 53 7.96 -5.96 -8.70
N GLY A 54 7.07 -5.08 -8.28
CA GLY A 54 7.41 -3.69 -7.94
C GLY A 54 6.37 -3.03 -7.06
N TYR A 55 6.79 -1.97 -6.37
CA TYR A 55 5.93 -1.16 -5.53
C TYR A 55 6.49 0.26 -5.39
N ASP A 56 5.65 1.19 -4.95
CA ASP A 56 6.06 2.56 -4.62
C ASP A 56 5.62 2.97 -3.20
N GLN A 57 5.96 4.20 -2.80
CA GLN A 57 5.64 4.73 -1.46
C GLN A 57 4.15 4.95 -1.22
N ILE A 58 3.34 5.02 -2.29
CA ILE A 58 1.89 5.19 -2.21
C ILE A 58 1.14 3.86 -2.39
N MET A 59 1.85 2.74 -2.25
CA MET A 59 1.32 1.37 -2.31
C MET A 59 0.70 1.00 -3.66
N ASN A 60 1.11 1.64 -4.77
CA ASN A 60 0.86 1.06 -6.07
C ASN A 60 1.71 -0.20 -6.21
N LEU A 61 1.15 -1.26 -6.78
CA LEU A 61 1.80 -2.56 -6.90
C LEU A 61 1.87 -2.97 -8.36
N VAL A 62 2.98 -3.56 -8.76
CA VAL A 62 3.11 -4.27 -10.04
C VAL A 62 3.07 -5.75 -9.72
N LEU A 63 2.02 -6.43 -10.20
CA LEU A 63 1.84 -7.86 -10.03
C LEU A 63 1.95 -8.57 -11.37
N ASP A 64 2.73 -9.64 -11.41
CA ASP A 64 2.86 -10.53 -12.56
C ASP A 64 2.12 -11.86 -12.31
N GLU A 65 1.84 -12.62 -13.37
CA GLU A 65 1.10 -13.89 -13.30
C GLU A 65 -0.21 -13.79 -12.52
N THR A 66 -0.91 -12.66 -12.67
CA THR A 66 -2.04 -12.32 -11.79
C THR A 66 -3.30 -13.07 -12.16
N MET A 67 -3.93 -13.67 -11.16
CA MET A 67 -5.21 -14.37 -11.24
C MET A 67 -6.24 -13.65 -10.37
N GLU A 68 -7.40 -13.33 -10.93
CA GLU A 68 -8.55 -12.81 -10.20
C GLU A 68 -9.50 -13.94 -9.81
N ASN A 69 -9.94 -13.96 -8.55
CA ASN A 69 -11.06 -14.80 -8.12
C ASN A 69 -12.38 -14.08 -8.40
N LEU A 70 -13.24 -14.70 -9.20
CA LEU A 70 -14.55 -14.14 -9.50
C LEU A 70 -15.51 -14.36 -8.34
N ARG A 71 -16.48 -13.44 -8.23
CA ARG A 71 -17.52 -13.49 -7.20
C ARG A 71 -18.81 -14.01 -7.77
N ASP A 72 -19.68 -14.49 -6.89
CA ASP A 72 -21.03 -14.85 -7.26
C ASP A 72 -21.80 -13.59 -7.72
N PRO A 73 -22.46 -13.61 -8.89
CA PRO A 73 -23.34 -12.54 -9.32
C PRO A 73 -24.52 -12.29 -8.36
N GLU A 74 -24.99 -13.33 -7.68
CA GLU A 74 -26.15 -13.29 -6.79
C GLU A 74 -25.76 -12.90 -5.34
N ASP A 75 -24.61 -13.39 -4.84
CA ASP A 75 -24.04 -12.99 -3.55
C ASP A 75 -22.60 -12.44 -3.70
N PRO A 76 -22.42 -11.10 -3.70
CA PRO A 76 -21.10 -10.46 -3.77
C PRO A 76 -20.16 -10.76 -2.59
N SER A 77 -20.64 -11.44 -1.55
CA SER A 77 -19.86 -11.89 -0.39
C SER A 77 -19.15 -13.22 -0.66
N VAL A 78 -19.66 -14.01 -1.63
CA VAL A 78 -19.14 -15.33 -1.97
C VAL A 78 -18.09 -15.22 -3.08
N ILE A 79 -16.93 -15.83 -2.82
CA ILE A 79 -15.86 -15.99 -3.80
C ILE A 79 -16.02 -17.37 -4.43
N LEU A 80 -16.17 -17.42 -5.75
CA LEU A 80 -16.35 -18.67 -6.48
C LEU A 80 -15.02 -19.40 -6.60
N LYS A 81 -14.96 -20.61 -6.02
CA LYS A 81 -13.74 -21.44 -5.98
C LYS A 81 -13.18 -21.75 -7.38
N ASP A 82 -14.06 -22.10 -8.31
CA ASP A 82 -13.65 -22.63 -9.62
C ASP A 82 -13.62 -21.58 -10.74
N LYS A 83 -14.06 -20.35 -10.45
CA LYS A 83 -14.09 -19.26 -11.43
C LYS A 83 -12.96 -18.28 -11.18
N THR A 84 -11.85 -18.49 -11.88
CA THR A 84 -10.73 -17.57 -11.90
C THR A 84 -10.49 -16.98 -13.28
N ARG A 85 -9.93 -15.77 -13.34
CA ARG A 85 -9.59 -15.07 -14.57
C ARG A 85 -8.12 -14.68 -14.58
N ASN A 86 -7.39 -15.10 -15.61
CA ASN A 86 -6.00 -14.69 -15.81
C ASN A 86 -5.93 -13.24 -16.32
N LEU A 87 -5.09 -12.43 -15.69
CA LEU A 87 -4.84 -11.03 -16.03
C LEU A 87 -3.38 -10.78 -16.47
N GLY A 88 -2.46 -11.71 -16.22
CA GLY A 88 -1.04 -11.54 -16.52
C GLY A 88 -0.39 -10.42 -15.68
N LEU A 89 0.30 -9.50 -16.37
CA LEU A 89 0.98 -8.36 -15.75
C LEU A 89 0.02 -7.19 -15.56
N ILE A 90 -0.20 -6.79 -14.31
CA ILE A 90 -1.09 -5.67 -13.97
C ILE A 90 -0.43 -4.66 -13.04
N VAL A 91 -1.00 -3.46 -13.02
CA VAL A 91 -0.70 -2.43 -12.02
C VAL A 91 -1.94 -2.23 -11.14
N ILE A 92 -1.76 -2.37 -9.83
CA ILE A 92 -2.79 -2.07 -8.83
C ILE A 92 -2.56 -0.66 -8.30
N ARG A 93 -3.63 0.12 -8.27
CA ARG A 93 -3.61 1.47 -7.69
C ARG A 93 -3.76 1.39 -6.17
N GLY A 94 -2.83 1.97 -5.42
CA GLY A 94 -2.80 1.91 -3.96
C GLY A 94 -4.04 2.49 -3.28
N THR A 95 -4.74 3.42 -3.93
CA THR A 95 -5.98 4.03 -3.40
C THR A 95 -7.14 3.07 -3.24
N VAL A 96 -7.15 1.94 -3.96
CA VAL A 96 -8.21 0.92 -3.87
C VAL A 96 -7.76 -0.34 -3.14
N LEU A 97 -6.52 -0.36 -2.63
CA LEU A 97 -5.95 -1.47 -1.89
C LEU A 97 -6.58 -1.52 -0.49
N LEU A 98 -7.22 -2.64 -0.15
CA LEU A 98 -7.78 -2.85 1.20
C LEU A 98 -6.87 -3.73 2.06
N SER A 99 -6.36 -4.83 1.50
CA SER A 99 -5.42 -5.69 2.20
C SER A 99 -4.42 -6.32 1.25
N LEU A 100 -3.22 -6.58 1.78
CA LEU A 100 -2.13 -7.28 1.13
C LEU A 100 -1.63 -8.34 2.11
N ARG A 101 -1.46 -9.58 1.64
CA ARG A 101 -1.02 -10.71 2.45
C ARG A 101 -0.08 -11.59 1.63
N PRO A 102 0.99 -12.17 2.21
CA PRO A 102 1.69 -13.26 1.55
C PRO A 102 0.73 -14.44 1.35
N CYS A 103 0.86 -15.16 0.24
CA CYS A 103 0.14 -16.41 0.05
C CYS A 103 0.75 -17.55 0.85
N GLU A 104 2.07 -17.50 1.06
CA GLU A 104 2.78 -18.48 1.88
C GLU A 104 2.24 -18.51 3.31
N GLY A 105 1.96 -19.71 3.81
CA GLY A 105 1.37 -19.92 5.15
C GLY A 105 -0.10 -19.52 5.25
N SER A 106 -0.78 -19.25 4.12
CA SER A 106 -2.22 -18.97 4.11
C SER A 106 -2.96 -19.91 3.17
N GLU A 107 -4.14 -20.35 3.58
CA GLU A 107 -5.06 -21.13 2.74
C GLU A 107 -6.44 -20.47 2.72
N MET A 108 -7.16 -20.66 1.61
CA MET A 108 -8.56 -20.26 1.52
C MET A 108 -9.43 -21.44 1.93
N ILE A 109 -10.22 -21.26 2.99
CA ILE A 109 -11.20 -22.22 3.47
C ILE A 109 -12.57 -21.78 2.95
N TYR A 110 -13.24 -22.68 2.23
CA TYR A 110 -14.59 -22.46 1.73
C TYR A 110 -15.57 -23.15 2.68
N ILE A 111 -16.66 -22.44 3.03
CA ILE A 111 -17.74 -23.05 3.80
C ILE A 111 -18.47 -24.00 2.86
N GLN A 112 -18.48 -25.30 3.17
CA GLN A 112 -19.39 -26.24 2.52
C GLN A 112 -20.78 -25.99 3.09
N GLU A 113 -21.73 -25.59 2.24
CA GLU A 113 -23.13 -25.76 2.57
C GLU A 113 -23.38 -27.28 2.62
N SER A 114 -23.61 -27.79 3.83
CA SER A 114 -24.15 -29.13 4.02
C SER A 114 -25.58 -29.13 3.47
N GLU A 115 -25.84 -30.05 2.53
CA GLU A 115 -27.18 -30.38 2.04
C GLU A 115 -28.16 -30.69 3.18
#